data_AF-A0A5N9FNE1-F1
#
_entry.id   AF-A0A5N9FNE1-F1
#
_cell.length_a   1.000
_cell.length_b   1.000
_cell.length_c   1.000
_cell.angle_alpha   90.00
_cell.angle_beta   90.00
_cell.angle_gamma   90.00
#
_symmetry.space_group_name_H-M   'P 1'
#
loop_
_entity.id
_entity.type
_entity.pdbx_description
1 polymer ?
#
loop_
_entity_poly.entity_id
_entity_poly.type
_entity_poly.pdbx_seq_one_letter_code
_entity_poly.pdbx_strand_id
1 'polypeptide(L)'
;MQKPPERMPLKNYRVLDLSRIWAGPYCTKLFADMGAEIIKMESLSVYDSHRGPVNPAKGIAAYPDGEPGDEPWNRNGWFNCLHMSKYGVTLELTKDEGRRVFELLVSISDVVIENFRQGSLERLGYTYEELRKHRPDLIYVSMPAFGNTGPWKGYLGYGIGQEQLSGMAHMTGYRGEGPMKSGINHGDPITGSHAAGVLMAALRHRRRTGKGMYIDVSQQESSVALMGPEVLAYQMTGQEPERRGNRSGWYAPANS
;
A
#
# COMPACT_ATOMS: atom_id res chain seq x y z
N MET A 1 21.69 -8.04 -9.02
CA MET A 1 21.04 -6.78 -9.42
C MET A 1 22.10 -5.74 -9.73
N GLN A 2 21.92 -4.94 -10.79
CA GLN A 2 22.76 -3.77 -11.04
C GLN A 2 22.62 -2.78 -9.88
N LYS A 3 23.72 -2.20 -9.40
CA LYS A 3 23.65 -1.11 -8.43
C LYS A 3 22.88 0.07 -9.05
N PRO A 4 22.00 0.74 -8.29
CA PRO A 4 21.29 1.92 -8.80
C PRO A 4 22.30 2.98 -9.26
N PRO A 5 22.00 3.75 -10.33
CA PRO A 5 22.86 4.82 -10.81
C PRO A 5 23.28 5.78 -9.69
N GLU A 6 24.52 6.29 -9.72
CA GLU A 6 25.07 7.11 -8.64
C GLU A 6 24.26 8.38 -8.29
N ARG A 7 23.32 8.82 -9.14
CA ARG A 7 22.55 10.06 -8.97
C ARG A 7 21.06 9.84 -8.66
N MET A 8 20.65 8.66 -8.17
CA MET A 8 19.26 8.44 -7.78
C MET A 8 18.91 9.17 -6.48
N PRO A 9 17.72 9.82 -6.39
CA PRO A 9 17.38 10.69 -5.27
C PRO A 9 17.27 9.97 -3.92
N LEU A 10 16.98 8.67 -3.91
CA LEU A 10 16.81 7.88 -2.69
C LEU A 10 17.86 6.77 -2.50
N LYS A 11 18.99 6.80 -3.21
CA LYS A 11 20.01 5.71 -3.23
C LYS A 11 20.58 5.25 -1.89
N ASN A 12 20.49 6.09 -0.85
CA ASN A 12 21.04 5.82 0.47
C ASN A 12 19.96 5.45 1.50
N TYR A 13 18.71 5.29 1.06
CA TYR A 13 17.62 4.87 1.92
C TYR A 13 17.33 3.38 1.72
N ARG A 14 17.12 2.68 2.83
CA ARG A 14 16.69 1.28 2.87
C ARG A 14 15.30 1.15 3.46
N VAL A 15 14.44 0.38 2.80
CA VAL A 15 13.07 0.09 3.24
C VAL A 15 12.91 -1.40 3.44
N LEU A 16 12.51 -1.82 4.63
CA LEU A 16 12.06 -3.18 4.92
C LEU A 16 10.55 -3.25 4.64
N ASP A 17 10.19 -3.91 3.55
CA ASP A 17 8.83 -4.00 3.02
C ASP A 17 8.17 -5.32 3.44
N LEU A 18 7.29 -5.27 4.43
CA LEU A 18 6.46 -6.40 4.85
C LEU A 18 5.10 -6.38 4.15
N SER A 19 4.80 -5.33 3.39
CA SER A 19 3.49 -5.11 2.81
C SER A 19 3.18 -6.10 1.68
N ARG A 20 1.89 -6.24 1.37
CA ARG A 20 1.35 -7.23 0.42
C ARG A 20 0.29 -6.61 -0.48
N ILE A 21 -0.05 -7.30 -1.56
CA ILE A 21 -1.10 -6.92 -2.50
C ILE A 21 -0.70 -5.65 -3.24
N TRP A 22 -1.20 -4.47 -2.85
CA TRP A 22 -1.10 -3.30 -3.71
C TRP A 22 -0.69 -2.02 -2.98
N ALA A 23 -1.44 -1.54 -1.97
CA ALA A 23 -1.17 -0.23 -1.36
C ALA A 23 0.28 -0.03 -0.89
N GLY A 24 0.77 -0.92 -0.02
CA GLY A 24 2.15 -0.86 0.46
C GLY A 24 3.19 -1.18 -0.64
N PRO A 25 3.01 -2.25 -1.44
CA PRO A 25 3.94 -2.56 -2.53
C PRO A 25 4.10 -1.45 -3.56
N TYR A 26 3.03 -0.68 -3.82
CA TYR A 26 3.06 0.48 -4.71
C TYR A 26 3.85 1.64 -4.11
N CYS A 27 3.67 1.93 -2.81
CA CYS A 27 4.50 2.91 -2.10
C CYS A 27 6.00 2.55 -2.22
N THR A 28 6.36 1.31 -1.89
CA THR A 28 7.77 0.89 -1.93
C THR A 28 8.31 0.76 -3.33
N LYS A 29 7.48 0.47 -4.34
CA LYS A 29 7.85 0.55 -5.75
C LYS A 29 8.26 1.96 -6.15
N LEU A 30 7.49 2.99 -5.80
CA LEU A 30 7.86 4.37 -6.10
C LEU A 30 9.22 4.73 -5.50
N PHE A 31 9.52 4.21 -4.30
CA PHE A 31 10.81 4.39 -3.65
C PHE A 31 11.94 3.62 -4.35
N ALA A 32 11.69 2.38 -4.78
CA ALA A 32 12.64 1.58 -5.56
C ALA A 32 12.97 2.26 -6.90
N ASP A 33 11.95 2.78 -7.60
CA ASP A 33 12.10 3.51 -8.87
C ASP A 33 12.89 4.82 -8.68
N MET A 34 12.88 5.38 -7.47
CA MET A 34 13.71 6.52 -7.04
C MET A 34 15.08 6.12 -6.45
N GLY A 35 15.40 4.83 -6.47
CA GLY A 35 16.71 4.26 -6.12
C GLY A 35 16.87 3.77 -4.68
N ALA A 36 15.82 3.80 -3.86
CA ALA A 36 15.90 3.22 -2.52
C ALA A 36 16.13 1.70 -2.58
N GLU A 37 16.89 1.18 -1.63
CA GLU A 37 17.06 -0.26 -1.47
C GLU A 37 15.82 -0.84 -0.77
N ILE A 38 15.03 -1.63 -1.48
CA ILE A 38 13.84 -2.26 -0.89
C ILE A 38 14.13 -3.73 -0.62
N ILE A 39 13.96 -4.14 0.64
CA ILE A 39 14.02 -5.54 1.07
C ILE A 39 12.59 -6.00 1.33
N LYS A 40 12.01 -6.73 0.39
CA LYS A 40 10.71 -7.38 0.52
C LYS A 40 10.83 -8.62 1.39
N MET A 41 10.21 -8.58 2.56
CA MET A 41 10.09 -9.73 3.45
C MET A 41 8.75 -10.43 3.22
N GLU A 42 8.79 -11.75 3.12
CA GLU A 42 7.62 -12.63 3.02
C GLU A 42 7.84 -13.88 3.89
N SER A 43 6.79 -14.64 4.20
CA SER A 43 6.92 -15.97 4.81
C SER A 43 6.31 -17.03 3.90
N LEU A 44 6.68 -18.30 4.09
CA LEU A 44 6.07 -19.42 3.35
C LEU A 44 4.61 -19.64 3.74
N SER A 45 4.27 -19.32 5.00
CA SER A 45 2.91 -19.43 5.54
C SER A 45 2.01 -18.28 5.05
N VAL A 46 2.59 -17.11 4.79
CA VAL A 46 1.90 -15.86 4.48
C VAL A 46 2.76 -15.04 3.50
N TYR A 47 2.68 -15.38 2.22
CA TYR A 47 3.34 -14.65 1.12
C TYR A 47 2.39 -13.62 0.49
N ASP A 48 2.92 -12.76 -0.39
CA ASP A 48 2.10 -11.84 -1.17
C ASP A 48 1.26 -12.61 -2.19
N SER A 49 -0.07 -12.61 -2.06
CA SER A 49 -0.94 -13.37 -2.95
C SER A 49 -0.94 -12.86 -4.40
N HIS A 50 -0.38 -11.68 -4.68
CA HIS A 50 -0.08 -11.27 -6.05
C HIS A 50 0.96 -12.15 -6.74
N ARG A 51 1.76 -12.94 -6.01
CA ARG A 51 2.59 -14.01 -6.59
C ARG A 51 1.75 -15.03 -7.37
N GLY A 52 0.44 -15.07 -7.12
CA GLY A 52 -0.47 -16.04 -7.71
C GLY A 52 -0.47 -17.37 -6.95
N PRO A 53 -1.37 -18.29 -7.32
CA PRO A 53 -1.41 -19.60 -6.70
C PRO A 53 -0.18 -20.44 -7.08
N VAL A 54 0.18 -21.40 -6.23
CA VAL A 54 1.32 -22.32 -6.46
C VAL A 54 1.07 -23.25 -7.65
N ASN A 55 -0.20 -23.64 -7.88
CA ASN A 55 -0.60 -24.47 -9.02
C ASN A 55 -1.72 -23.78 -9.83
N PRO A 56 -1.38 -22.75 -10.62
CA PRO A 56 -2.32 -22.04 -11.47
C PRO A 56 -2.78 -22.91 -12.65
N ALA A 57 -4.06 -22.82 -13.00
CA ALA A 57 -4.54 -23.37 -14.26
C ALA A 57 -3.93 -22.62 -15.46
N LYS A 58 -3.75 -23.32 -16.58
CA LYS A 58 -3.39 -22.69 -17.86
C LYS A 58 -4.49 -21.75 -18.33
N GLY A 59 -4.10 -20.65 -18.98
CA GLY A 59 -5.04 -19.64 -19.49
C GLY A 59 -5.50 -18.62 -18.44
N ILE A 60 -4.92 -18.64 -17.23
CA ILE A 60 -5.13 -17.55 -16.27
C ILE A 60 -4.44 -16.28 -16.78
N ALA A 61 -5.23 -15.23 -17.00
CA ALA A 61 -4.76 -13.90 -17.37
C ALA A 61 -4.01 -13.26 -16.19
N ALA A 62 -2.68 -13.32 -16.25
CA ALA A 62 -1.68 -12.58 -15.44
C ALA A 62 -0.28 -13.16 -15.70
N TYR A 63 -0.18 -14.38 -16.24
CA TYR A 63 1.09 -14.97 -16.65
C TYR A 63 1.43 -14.59 -18.10
N PRO A 64 2.72 -14.40 -18.43
CA PRO A 64 3.16 -14.26 -19.82
C PRO A 64 2.64 -15.41 -20.68
N ASP A 65 2.00 -15.07 -21.80
CA ASP A 65 1.39 -16.02 -22.75
C ASP A 65 0.32 -16.95 -22.13
N GLY A 66 -0.21 -16.61 -20.94
CA GLY A 66 -1.13 -17.48 -20.20
C GLY A 66 -0.49 -18.77 -19.65
N GLU A 67 0.84 -18.85 -19.67
CA GLU A 67 1.63 -20.02 -19.28
C GLU A 67 2.39 -19.75 -17.96
N PRO A 68 2.00 -20.42 -16.87
CA PRO A 68 2.61 -20.18 -15.56
C PRO A 68 4.07 -20.59 -15.44
N GLY A 69 4.50 -21.60 -16.20
CA GLY A 69 5.86 -22.16 -16.14
C GLY A 69 6.17 -22.90 -14.84
N ASP A 70 7.45 -23.22 -14.64
CA ASP A 70 7.92 -24.02 -13.48
C ASP A 70 7.97 -23.23 -12.17
N GLU A 71 8.08 -21.90 -12.26
CA GLU A 71 8.09 -20.98 -11.10
C GLU A 71 6.95 -19.94 -11.21
N PRO A 72 5.68 -20.35 -11.07
CA PRO A 72 4.55 -19.45 -11.23
C PRO A 72 4.61 -18.25 -10.27
N TRP A 73 5.08 -18.46 -9.03
CA TRP A 73 5.19 -17.42 -8.00
C TRP A 73 6.15 -16.26 -8.34
N ASN A 74 6.99 -16.40 -9.38
CA ASN A 74 7.91 -15.37 -9.89
C ASN A 74 7.48 -14.79 -11.25
N ARG A 75 6.37 -15.27 -11.82
CA ARG A 75 5.94 -14.95 -13.19
C ARG A 75 4.63 -14.18 -13.25
N ASN A 76 3.88 -14.11 -12.15
CA ASN A 76 2.61 -13.40 -12.14
C ASN A 76 2.81 -11.88 -12.35
N GLY A 77 2.11 -11.33 -13.34
CA GLY A 77 2.20 -9.94 -13.74
C GLY A 77 1.83 -8.94 -12.64
N TRP A 78 0.89 -9.30 -11.74
CA TRP A 78 0.53 -8.45 -10.60
C TRP A 78 1.65 -8.34 -9.57
N PHE A 79 2.36 -9.44 -9.31
CA PHE A 79 3.54 -9.39 -8.45
C PHE A 79 4.65 -8.59 -9.15
N ASN A 80 4.95 -8.95 -10.39
CA ASN A 80 6.07 -8.38 -11.11
C ASN A 80 5.91 -6.87 -11.29
N CYS A 81 4.73 -6.34 -11.62
CA CYS A 81 4.56 -4.91 -11.83
C CYS A 81 4.80 -4.05 -10.57
N LEU A 82 4.62 -4.62 -9.37
CA LEU A 82 4.76 -3.92 -8.08
C LEU A 82 6.07 -4.22 -7.35
N HIS A 83 6.76 -5.31 -7.70
CA HIS A 83 7.93 -5.79 -6.96
C HIS A 83 9.23 -5.81 -7.76
N MET A 84 9.24 -5.24 -8.98
CA MET A 84 10.50 -4.99 -9.69
C MET A 84 11.47 -4.20 -8.82
N SER A 85 12.77 -4.49 -8.98
CA SER A 85 13.87 -3.78 -8.29
C SER A 85 13.95 -4.00 -6.76
N LYS A 86 13.14 -4.89 -6.19
CA LYS A 86 13.21 -5.27 -4.77
C LYS A 86 14.05 -6.53 -4.56
N TYR A 87 14.77 -6.58 -3.44
CA TYR A 87 15.39 -7.81 -2.94
C TYR A 87 14.36 -8.62 -2.15
N GLY A 88 14.23 -9.91 -2.42
CA GLY A 88 13.33 -10.80 -1.68
C GLY A 88 14.06 -11.53 -0.55
N VAL A 89 13.43 -11.65 0.62
CA VAL A 89 13.86 -12.53 1.71
C VAL A 89 12.66 -13.24 2.31
N THR A 90 12.79 -14.53 2.55
CA THR A 90 11.75 -15.35 3.19
C THR A 90 12.09 -15.57 4.66
N LEU A 91 11.28 -15.04 5.58
CA LEU A 91 11.46 -15.12 7.02
C LEU A 91 10.15 -15.52 7.71
N GLU A 92 10.25 -16.36 8.73
CA GLU A 92 9.13 -16.78 9.56
C GLU A 92 9.29 -16.20 10.96
N LEU A 93 8.52 -15.15 11.28
CA LEU A 93 8.63 -14.42 12.55
C LEU A 93 8.13 -15.21 13.76
N THR A 94 7.47 -16.35 13.54
CA THR A 94 7.12 -17.29 14.61
C THR A 94 8.30 -18.14 15.08
N LYS A 95 9.45 -18.07 14.40
CA LYS A 95 10.69 -18.78 14.77
C LYS A 95 11.76 -17.81 15.28
N ASP A 96 12.54 -18.24 16.27
CA ASP A 96 13.59 -17.42 16.88
C ASP A 96 14.66 -16.96 15.87
N GLU A 97 15.02 -17.80 14.90
CA GLU A 97 15.95 -17.39 13.84
C GLU A 97 15.35 -16.31 12.94
N GLY A 98 14.06 -16.41 12.63
CA GLY A 98 13.35 -15.40 11.82
C GLY A 98 13.24 -14.07 12.55
N ARG A 99 12.95 -14.09 13.85
CA ARG A 99 12.94 -12.90 14.72
C ARG A 99 14.30 -12.22 14.75
N ARG A 100 15.37 -12.98 14.99
CA ARG A 100 16.75 -12.47 15.00
C ARG A 100 17.15 -11.82 13.68
N VAL A 101 16.84 -12.45 12.54
CA VAL A 101 17.16 -11.86 11.22
C VAL A 101 16.29 -10.62 10.95
N PHE A 102 15.02 -10.64 11.34
CA PHE A 102 14.15 -9.47 11.22
C PHE A 102 14.67 -8.28 12.01
N GLU A 103 15.08 -8.48 13.25
CA GLU A 103 15.66 -7.43 14.10
C GLU A 103 16.96 -6.86 13.52
N LEU A 104 17.80 -7.71 12.91
CA LEU A 104 18.97 -7.26 12.17
C LEU A 104 18.59 -6.41 10.95
N LEU A 105 17.58 -6.83 10.18
CA LEU A 105 17.08 -6.05 9.03
C LEU A 105 16.48 -4.72 9.46
N VAL A 106 15.75 -4.67 10.59
CA VAL A 106 15.25 -3.42 11.18
C VAL A 106 16.39 -2.49 11.56
N SER A 107 17.46 -3.01 12.18
CA SER A 107 18.60 -2.19 12.62
C SER A 107 19.27 -1.40 11.48
N ILE A 108 19.27 -1.98 10.27
CA ILE A 108 19.91 -1.39 9.09
C ILE A 108 18.95 -0.63 8.16
N SER A 109 17.64 -0.72 8.38
CA SER A 109 16.62 -0.15 7.48
C SER A 109 16.12 1.19 7.98
N ASP A 110 16.08 2.20 7.11
CA ASP A 110 15.56 3.52 7.44
C ASP A 110 14.06 3.52 7.71
N VAL A 111 13.35 2.60 7.06
CA VAL A 111 11.89 2.52 7.07
C VAL A 111 11.49 1.05 7.23
N VAL A 112 10.49 0.80 8.06
CA VAL A 112 9.70 -0.44 8.05
C VAL A 112 8.30 -0.08 7.58
N ILE A 113 7.74 -0.83 6.64
CA ILE A 113 6.39 -0.61 6.12
C ILE A 113 5.58 -1.89 6.09
N GLU A 114 4.34 -1.82 6.55
CA GLU A 114 3.39 -2.92 6.55
C GLU A 114 1.96 -2.43 6.30
N ASN A 115 1.12 -3.29 5.73
CA ASN A 115 -0.30 -3.04 5.47
C ASN A 115 -1.17 -4.20 5.97
N PHE A 116 -0.78 -4.80 7.08
CA PHE A 116 -1.51 -5.91 7.68
C PHE A 116 -2.79 -5.41 8.35
N ARG A 117 -3.60 -6.38 8.79
CA ARG A 117 -4.69 -6.07 9.72
C ARG A 117 -4.10 -5.41 10.96
N GLN A 118 -4.83 -4.44 11.51
CA GLN A 118 -4.49 -3.76 12.75
C GLN A 118 -3.93 -4.71 13.82
N GLY A 119 -2.82 -4.32 14.44
CA GLY A 119 -2.17 -5.05 15.54
C GLY A 119 -1.53 -6.40 15.13
N SER A 120 -1.42 -6.73 13.85
CA SER A 120 -0.83 -8.02 13.43
C SER A 120 0.65 -8.12 13.78
N LEU A 121 1.43 -7.08 13.51
CA LEU A 121 2.85 -7.05 13.84
C LEU A 121 3.07 -6.92 15.36
N GLU A 122 2.20 -6.17 16.05
CA GLU A 122 2.21 -6.06 17.51
C GLU A 122 1.94 -7.40 18.21
N ARG A 123 1.04 -8.23 17.68
CA ARG A 123 0.80 -9.59 18.19
C ARG A 123 2.01 -10.53 18.06
N LEU A 124 2.96 -10.19 17.19
CA LEU A 124 4.26 -10.88 17.08
C LEU A 124 5.32 -10.29 18.03
N GLY A 125 4.96 -9.25 18.78
CA GLY A 125 5.83 -8.57 19.74
C GLY A 125 6.53 -7.34 19.17
N TYR A 126 6.12 -6.84 18.01
CA TYR A 126 6.80 -5.72 17.32
C TYR A 126 5.89 -4.50 17.23
N THR A 127 5.82 -3.75 18.33
CA THR A 127 5.27 -2.38 18.33
C THR A 127 6.30 -1.40 17.79
N TYR A 128 5.89 -0.16 17.48
CA TYR A 128 6.86 0.89 17.11
C TYR A 128 7.96 1.06 18.17
N GLU A 129 7.59 0.97 19.45
CA GLU A 129 8.53 1.11 20.57
C GLU A 129 9.54 -0.03 20.64
N GLU A 130 9.11 -1.26 20.36
CA GLU A 130 10.03 -2.41 20.27
C GLU A 130 10.96 -2.29 19.06
N LEU A 131 10.43 -1.93 17.88
CA LEU A 131 11.24 -1.74 16.67
C LEU A 131 12.31 -0.65 16.86
N ARG A 132 11.97 0.44 17.55
CA ARG A 132 12.88 1.57 17.80
C ARG A 132 14.08 1.20 18.67
N LYS A 133 14.01 0.14 19.48
CA LYS A 133 15.18 -0.36 20.25
C LYS A 133 16.31 -0.81 19.34
N HIS A 134 15.99 -1.28 18.13
CA HIS A 134 16.98 -1.71 17.13
C HIS A 134 17.43 -0.57 16.23
N ARG A 135 16.58 0.45 16.04
CA ARG A 135 16.91 1.66 15.28
C ARG A 135 16.21 2.90 15.87
N PRO A 136 16.89 3.73 16.68
CA PRO A 136 16.26 4.84 17.40
C PRO A 136 15.58 5.91 16.53
N ASP A 137 16.03 6.08 15.29
CA ASP A 137 15.52 7.04 14.31
C ASP A 137 14.64 6.38 13.22
N LEU A 138 14.12 5.18 13.48
CA LEU A 138 13.29 4.44 12.55
C LEU A 138 12.01 5.21 12.17
N ILE A 139 11.65 5.16 10.89
CA ILE A 139 10.31 5.52 10.45
C ILE A 139 9.51 4.23 10.26
N TYR A 140 8.37 4.10 10.93
CA TYR A 140 7.49 2.95 10.80
C TYR A 140 6.16 3.38 10.18
N VAL A 141 5.80 2.78 9.05
CA VAL A 141 4.56 3.06 8.32
C VAL A 141 3.61 1.86 8.45
N SER A 142 2.47 2.08 9.07
CA SER A 142 1.37 1.11 9.17
C SER A 142 0.22 1.57 8.29
N MET A 143 -0.32 0.65 7.47
CA MET A 143 -1.36 0.97 6.48
C MET A 143 -2.60 0.08 6.57
N PRO A 144 -3.28 -0.01 7.73
CA PRO A 144 -4.51 -0.81 7.83
C PRO A 144 -5.67 -0.15 7.07
N ALA A 145 -6.70 -0.94 6.76
CA ALA A 145 -7.83 -0.46 5.96
C ALA A 145 -8.52 0.79 6.53
N PHE A 146 -8.72 0.86 7.86
CA PHE A 146 -9.46 1.92 8.53
C PHE A 146 -8.62 2.74 9.54
N GLY A 147 -7.29 2.65 9.44
CA GLY A 147 -6.38 3.24 10.44
C GLY A 147 -6.27 2.41 11.72
N ASN A 148 -5.36 2.81 12.60
CA ASN A 148 -5.15 2.18 13.91
C ASN A 148 -5.97 2.83 15.03
N THR A 149 -6.80 3.84 14.72
CA THR A 149 -7.64 4.57 15.67
C THR A 149 -9.09 4.67 15.21
N GLY A 150 -9.97 5.20 16.06
CA GLY A 150 -11.39 5.36 15.74
C GLY A 150 -12.23 4.08 15.87
N PRO A 151 -13.55 4.17 15.60
CA PRO A 151 -14.50 3.09 15.83
C PRO A 151 -14.34 1.90 14.88
N TRP A 152 -13.75 2.13 13.69
CA TRP A 152 -13.66 1.12 12.65
C TRP A 152 -12.30 0.39 12.58
N LYS A 153 -11.36 0.74 13.46
CA LYS A 153 -9.99 0.18 13.48
C LYS A 153 -9.93 -1.36 13.46
N GLY A 154 -10.90 -2.02 14.09
CA GLY A 154 -10.96 -3.49 14.19
C GLY A 154 -11.56 -4.21 12.98
N TYR A 155 -12.17 -3.47 12.04
CA TYR A 155 -12.80 -4.04 10.85
C TYR A 155 -11.77 -4.50 9.84
N LEU A 156 -12.07 -5.62 9.18
CA LEU A 156 -11.28 -6.09 8.05
C LEU A 156 -11.73 -5.35 6.80
N GLY A 157 -10.79 -4.73 6.09
CA GLY A 157 -11.06 -4.10 4.81
C GLY A 157 -10.19 -4.70 3.71
N TYR A 158 -10.81 -4.88 2.54
CA TYR A 158 -10.14 -5.23 1.29
C TYR A 158 -10.46 -4.15 0.26
N GLY A 159 -9.60 -3.99 -0.75
CA GLY A 159 -9.74 -2.95 -1.78
C GLY A 159 -11.11 -2.91 -2.47
N ILE A 160 -11.82 -4.04 -2.54
CA ILE A 160 -13.16 -4.13 -3.15
C ILE A 160 -14.19 -3.26 -2.44
N GLY A 161 -14.11 -3.10 -1.12
CA GLY A 161 -15.10 -2.39 -0.29
C GLY A 161 -14.77 -0.92 -0.02
N GLN A 162 -13.57 -0.46 -0.38
CA GLN A 162 -13.09 0.88 -0.03
C GLN A 162 -13.85 1.98 -0.75
N GLU A 163 -14.15 1.79 -2.04
CA GLU A 163 -14.90 2.78 -2.83
C GLU A 163 -16.34 2.94 -2.35
N GLN A 164 -16.96 1.86 -1.87
CA GLN A 164 -18.33 1.86 -1.36
C GLN A 164 -18.39 2.57 -0.01
N LEU A 165 -17.40 2.32 0.85
CA LEU A 165 -17.34 2.97 2.15
C LEU A 165 -16.84 4.41 2.07
N SER A 166 -16.11 4.79 1.01
CA SER A 166 -15.70 6.17 0.83
C SER A 166 -16.89 7.00 0.38
N GLY A 167 -17.68 6.52 -0.57
CA GLY A 167 -18.73 7.28 -1.24
C GLY A 167 -18.43 7.46 -2.74
N MET A 168 -17.24 7.08 -3.19
CA MET A 168 -16.87 7.10 -4.60
C MET A 168 -17.84 6.25 -5.44
N ALA A 169 -18.24 5.08 -4.92
CA ALA A 169 -19.18 4.22 -5.62
C ALA A 169 -20.58 4.86 -5.74
N HIS A 170 -20.99 5.66 -4.75
CA HIS A 170 -22.26 6.38 -4.79
C HIS A 170 -22.30 7.38 -5.95
N MET A 171 -21.17 8.03 -6.24
CA MET A 171 -21.07 9.07 -7.27
C MET A 171 -20.73 8.53 -8.67
N THR A 172 -20.35 7.26 -8.75
CA THR A 172 -19.96 6.61 -10.01
C THR A 172 -21.14 5.87 -10.64
N GLY A 173 -21.34 6.07 -11.95
CA GLY A 173 -22.40 5.43 -12.74
C GLY A 173 -23.34 6.44 -13.43
N TYR A 174 -24.39 5.94 -14.07
CA TYR A 174 -25.41 6.78 -14.72
C TYR A 174 -26.56 7.14 -13.77
N ARG A 175 -27.22 8.26 -14.07
CA ARG A 175 -28.39 8.71 -13.32
C ARG A 175 -29.51 7.67 -13.42
N GLY A 176 -30.15 7.36 -12.28
CA GLY A 176 -31.21 6.36 -12.20
C GLY A 176 -30.72 4.92 -12.02
N GLU A 177 -29.43 4.65 -12.18
CA GLU A 177 -28.82 3.35 -11.89
C GLU A 177 -28.31 3.27 -10.45
N GLY A 178 -27.94 2.08 -10.00
CA GLY A 178 -27.34 1.87 -8.67
C GLY A 178 -25.88 2.37 -8.58
N PRO A 179 -25.31 2.44 -7.36
CA PRO A 179 -23.89 2.72 -7.16
C PRO A 179 -22.99 1.74 -7.92
N MET A 180 -21.94 2.24 -8.56
CA MET A 180 -21.00 1.42 -9.34
C MET A 180 -19.58 1.55 -8.81
N LYS A 181 -18.84 0.44 -8.83
CA LYS A 181 -17.39 0.46 -8.62
C LYS A 181 -16.70 0.95 -9.89
N SER A 182 -15.58 1.64 -9.75
CA SER A 182 -14.76 2.17 -10.85
C SER A 182 -14.17 1.13 -11.83
N GLY A 183 -14.29 -0.17 -11.52
CA GLY A 183 -13.73 -1.28 -12.30
C GLY A 183 -12.36 -1.77 -11.81
N ILE A 184 -11.59 -0.95 -11.09
CA ILE A 184 -10.29 -1.29 -10.48
C ILE A 184 -10.30 -0.94 -8.98
N ASN A 185 -9.39 -1.48 -8.18
CA ASN A 185 -9.35 -1.16 -6.74
C ASN A 185 -8.54 0.13 -6.53
N HIS A 186 -9.08 1.30 -6.90
CA HIS A 186 -8.30 2.55 -6.87
C HIS A 186 -7.78 2.92 -5.47
N GLY A 187 -8.51 2.55 -4.41
CA GLY A 187 -8.13 2.86 -3.03
C GLY A 187 -6.70 2.42 -2.68
N ASP A 188 -6.25 1.29 -3.23
CA ASP A 188 -4.89 0.78 -3.01
C ASP A 188 -3.79 1.71 -3.56
N PRO A 189 -3.70 1.98 -4.88
CA PRO A 189 -2.66 2.88 -5.43
C PRO A 189 -2.81 4.33 -4.95
N ILE A 190 -4.01 4.80 -4.63
CA ILE A 190 -4.22 6.12 -3.99
C ILE A 190 -3.51 6.15 -2.63
N THR A 191 -3.80 5.15 -1.78
CA THR A 191 -3.18 5.08 -0.46
C THR A 191 -1.67 4.88 -0.58
N GLY A 192 -1.19 4.05 -1.51
CA GLY A 192 0.24 3.91 -1.77
C GLY A 192 0.92 5.22 -2.15
N SER A 193 0.24 6.05 -2.95
CA SER A 193 0.73 7.39 -3.32
C SER A 193 0.74 8.36 -2.14
N HIS A 194 -0.32 8.38 -1.32
CA HIS A 194 -0.36 9.17 -0.10
C HIS A 194 0.73 8.76 0.89
N ALA A 195 0.89 7.46 1.12
CA ALA A 195 1.94 6.92 1.98
C ALA A 195 3.34 7.31 1.48
N ALA A 196 3.57 7.28 0.16
CA ALA A 196 4.82 7.73 -0.43
C ALA A 196 5.09 9.22 -0.15
N GLY A 197 4.09 10.09 -0.31
CA GLY A 197 4.19 11.52 -0.02
C GLY A 197 4.48 11.81 1.46
N VAL A 198 3.75 11.15 2.36
CA VAL A 198 3.94 11.29 3.82
C VAL A 198 5.30 10.73 4.25
N LEU A 199 5.73 9.61 3.68
CA LEU A 199 7.05 9.02 3.96
C LEU A 199 8.19 9.93 3.52
N MET A 200 8.07 10.59 2.35
CA MET A 200 9.05 11.60 1.92
C MET A 200 9.13 12.79 2.91
N ALA A 201 7.98 13.25 3.43
CA ALA A 201 7.95 14.28 4.46
C ALA A 201 8.60 13.81 5.78
N ALA A 202 8.37 12.56 6.19
CA ALA A 202 8.98 11.96 7.37
C ALA A 202 10.49 11.81 7.24
N LEU A 203 11.00 11.38 6.08
CA LEU A 203 12.44 11.31 5.81
C LEU A 203 13.09 12.70 5.86
N ARG A 204 12.41 13.72 5.33
CA ARG A 204 12.86 15.12 5.44
C ARG A 204 12.85 15.60 6.90
N HIS A 205 11.81 15.26 7.68
CA HIS A 205 11.74 15.57 9.10
C HIS A 205 12.93 14.95 9.84
N ARG A 206 13.14 13.63 9.69
CA ARG A 206 14.25 12.91 10.32
C ARG A 206 15.60 13.50 9.95
N ARG A 207 15.82 13.90 8.69
CA ARG A 207 17.06 14.57 8.27
C ARG A 207 17.33 15.86 9.03
N ARG A 208 16.28 16.60 9.41
CA ARG A 208 16.40 17.89 10.13
C ARG A 208 16.51 17.71 11.64
N THR A 209 15.88 16.69 12.20
CA THR A 209 15.71 16.56 13.66
C THR A 209 16.47 15.38 14.27
N GLY A 210 16.93 14.44 13.44
CA GLY A 210 17.47 13.15 13.87
C GLY A 210 16.42 12.19 14.43
N LYS A 211 15.12 12.52 14.36
CA LYS A 211 14.04 11.75 14.99
C LYS A 211 13.21 10.98 13.96
N GLY A 212 13.03 9.69 14.21
CA GLY A 212 12.07 8.84 13.52
C GLY A 212 10.62 9.13 13.92
N MET A 213 9.67 8.43 13.31
CA MET A 213 8.25 8.55 13.67
C MET A 213 7.44 7.32 13.28
N TYR A 214 6.34 7.12 13.98
CA TYR A 214 5.27 6.24 13.57
C TYR A 214 4.27 6.99 12.68
N ILE A 215 3.87 6.36 11.57
CA ILE A 215 2.94 6.90 10.59
C ILE A 215 1.81 5.90 10.42
N ASP A 216 0.60 6.30 10.78
CA ASP A 216 -0.64 5.56 10.55
C ASP A 216 -1.30 6.11 9.29
N VAL A 217 -1.42 5.28 8.24
CA VAL A 217 -2.06 5.66 6.97
C VAL A 217 -3.31 4.83 6.77
N SER A 218 -4.47 5.40 7.09
CA SER A 218 -5.75 4.77 6.80
C SER A 218 -6.02 4.76 5.29
N GLN A 219 -6.26 3.58 4.75
CA GLN A 219 -6.63 3.44 3.34
C GLN A 219 -8.02 4.03 3.05
N GLN A 220 -8.92 3.96 4.03
CA GLN A 220 -10.23 4.56 3.95
C GLN A 220 -10.17 6.09 3.95
N GLU A 221 -9.39 6.70 4.85
CA GLU A 221 -9.20 8.17 4.87
C GLU A 221 -8.55 8.66 3.57
N SER A 222 -7.58 7.89 3.05
CA SER A 222 -6.96 8.18 1.75
C SER A 222 -7.96 8.18 0.60
N SER A 223 -8.92 7.26 0.62
CA SER A 223 -9.98 7.19 -0.40
C SER A 223 -10.99 8.33 -0.25
N VAL A 224 -11.37 8.67 0.98
CA VAL A 224 -12.31 9.79 1.27
C VAL A 224 -11.71 11.14 0.86
N ALA A 225 -10.40 11.31 1.01
CA ALA A 225 -9.71 12.54 0.63
C ALA A 225 -9.89 12.92 -0.85
N LEU A 226 -10.25 11.98 -1.73
CA LEU A 226 -10.52 12.25 -3.14
C LEU A 226 -11.91 12.83 -3.44
N MET A 227 -12.81 12.87 -2.45
CA MET A 227 -14.16 13.44 -2.63
C MET A 227 -14.34 14.75 -1.86
N GLY A 228 -13.24 15.44 -1.59
CA GLY A 228 -13.26 16.71 -0.85
C GLY A 228 -14.28 17.72 -1.40
N PRO A 229 -14.34 17.97 -2.71
CA PRO A 229 -15.33 18.88 -3.30
C PRO A 229 -16.78 18.48 -3.02
N GLU A 230 -17.10 17.19 -3.09
CA GLU A 230 -18.47 16.68 -2.93
C GLU A 230 -18.89 16.67 -1.46
N VAL A 231 -17.97 16.36 -0.54
CA VAL A 231 -18.20 16.51 0.90
C VAL A 231 -18.49 17.97 1.24
N LEU A 232 -17.71 18.92 0.69
CA LEU A 232 -17.94 20.36 0.90
C LEU A 232 -19.27 20.81 0.30
N ALA A 233 -19.61 20.36 -0.91
CA ALA A 233 -20.88 20.70 -1.56
C ALA A 233 -22.09 20.23 -0.73
N TYR A 234 -22.04 19.00 -0.20
CA TYR A 234 -23.07 18.49 0.71
C TYR A 234 -23.16 19.34 1.98
N GLN A 235 -22.03 19.69 2.61
CA GLN A 235 -22.03 20.53 3.81
C GLN A 235 -22.63 21.92 3.57
N MET A 236 -22.44 22.50 2.38
CA MET A 236 -22.96 23.83 2.04
C MET A 236 -24.44 23.84 1.65
N THR A 237 -24.93 22.74 1.05
CA THR A 237 -26.25 22.72 0.40
C THR A 237 -27.25 21.76 1.03
N GLY A 238 -26.79 20.79 1.82
CA GLY A 238 -27.59 19.66 2.30
C GLY A 238 -28.02 18.67 1.21
N GLN A 239 -27.50 18.81 -0.02
CA GLN A 239 -27.86 17.96 -1.15
C GLN A 239 -26.81 16.89 -1.40
N GLU A 240 -27.23 15.62 -1.46
CA GLU A 240 -26.34 14.52 -1.80
C GLU A 240 -25.89 14.61 -3.27
N PRO A 241 -24.65 14.22 -3.59
CA PRO A 241 -24.15 14.21 -4.96
C PRO A 241 -24.89 13.18 -5.81
N GLU A 242 -25.41 13.59 -6.96
CA GLU A 242 -26.03 12.68 -7.92
C GLU A 242 -25.01 12.11 -8.93
N ARG A 243 -25.29 10.89 -9.40
CA ARG A 243 -24.62 10.29 -10.56
C ARG A 243 -24.94 11.08 -11.83
N ARG A 244 -23.92 11.44 -12.61
CA ARG A 244 -24.04 12.26 -13.84
C ARG A 244 -23.55 11.57 -15.11
N GLY A 245 -23.10 10.32 -15.03
CA GLY A 245 -22.41 9.64 -16.12
C GLY A 245 -21.21 10.47 -16.59
N ASN A 246 -20.95 10.48 -17.91
CA ASN A 246 -19.79 11.17 -18.48
C ASN A 246 -19.99 12.69 -18.68
N ARG A 247 -21.11 13.26 -18.22
CA ARG A 247 -21.43 14.68 -18.46
C ARG A 247 -20.62 15.61 -17.56
N SER A 248 -20.01 16.64 -18.15
CA SER A 248 -19.31 17.71 -17.40
C SER A 248 -20.24 18.49 -16.46
N GLY A 249 -19.68 18.91 -15.33
CA GLY A 249 -20.26 19.87 -14.39
C GLY A 249 -20.38 21.30 -14.93
N TRP A 250 -19.52 21.66 -15.89
CA TRP A 250 -19.19 23.05 -16.21
C TRP A 250 -19.38 23.41 -17.69
N TYR A 251 -19.35 22.42 -18.59
CA TYR A 251 -19.32 22.65 -20.03
C TYR A 251 -20.35 21.81 -20.78
N ALA A 252 -20.78 22.30 -21.95
CA ALA A 252 -21.59 21.55 -22.91
C ALA A 252 -21.22 21.95 -24.36
N PRO A 253 -21.06 20.99 -25.29
CA PRO A 253 -21.15 19.54 -25.12
C PRO A 253 -19.85 18.93 -24.57
N ALA A 254 -19.97 18.14 -23.49
CA ALA A 254 -18.87 17.36 -22.91
C ALA A 254 -19.47 16.15 -22.16
N ASN A 255 -19.62 15.03 -22.88
CA ASN A 255 -20.36 13.86 -22.44
C ASN A 255 -19.89 12.53 -23.07
N SER A 256 -18.67 12.51 -23.62
CA SER A 256 -18.00 11.30 -24.14
C SER A 256 -17.59 10.36 -23.02
#